data_AF-A0A3N4VVF2-F1
#
_entry.id   AF-A0A3N4VVF2-F1
#
_cell.length_a   1.000
_cell.length_b   1.000
_cell.length_c   1.000
_cell.angle_alpha   90.00
_cell.angle_beta   90.00
_cell.angle_gamma   90.00
#
_symmetry.space_group_name_H-M   'P 1'
#
loop_
_entity.id
_entity.type
_entity.pdbx_description
1 polymer ?
#
loop_
_entity_poly.entity_id
_entity_poly.type
_entity_poly.pdbx_seq_one_letter_code
_entity_poly.pdbx_strand_id
1 'polypeptide(L)'
;MLILGKTADDKGSQLEALVHTTLAADGYRNIARNRITSGGNELDVVAERVSKVLGQDQNTPVLCEAKAYADAVSMPVWQKFLGKVFLGRLDDSSTVGVLIALNGLNGNAAGSYDALKKRDKGVVVVDGTMLEVRAAETGELADEQTVLETVAALFQRHPQRIESAYYGGAYLWIVRWQGDDYSVVNGQGGLIPLNAIENLRLAMNESVGGHLLEADEARVRAEARHATRMQVFNRLFGGEVIALHSSDNEVDAIVDEMTRVPFCKVGYEGLALRLAEELDAVGIAELFQSLFQSTVRVGALHFIAESFHEPYVARMLDLLPELQPGVVLGDSHEATLRLIAPNFPSLWVLVTRPMEFIASHQSDEGDLPDLTATDRNAFLEEVARSIRADFANPFLRGFLFDHLGVVEIEERREITVKSNQSSLGTIRLETRDSIGQLSDELAGDGDLRHILIRVYESAPQPWDQPQPEPVVELDSLILAGDEPGD
;
A
#
# COMPACT_ATOMS: atom_id res chain seq x y z
N MET A 1 -5.32 21.24 3.32
CA MET A 1 -5.36 20.54 2.01
C MET A 1 -5.08 21.45 0.82
N LEU A 2 -4.15 21.06 -0.04
CA LEU A 2 -3.87 21.65 -1.36
C LEU A 2 -4.57 20.87 -2.47
N ILE A 3 -5.07 21.57 -3.50
CA ILE A 3 -5.45 20.95 -4.76
C ILE A 3 -4.34 21.20 -5.77
N LEU A 4 -3.67 20.14 -6.20
CA LEU A 4 -2.62 20.26 -7.20
C LEU A 4 -3.27 20.35 -8.57
N GLY A 5 -2.61 21.05 -9.49
CA GLY A 5 -3.04 21.06 -10.88
C GLY A 5 -2.00 21.71 -11.77
N LYS A 6 -1.96 21.27 -13.01
CA LYS A 6 -1.05 21.75 -14.06
C LYS A 6 -1.34 23.19 -14.49
N THR A 7 -2.58 23.63 -14.30
CA THR A 7 -3.07 24.96 -14.61
C THR A 7 -4.17 25.33 -13.62
N ALA A 8 -4.65 26.58 -13.63
CA ALA A 8 -5.80 26.99 -12.82
C ALA A 8 -7.08 26.19 -13.16
N ASP A 9 -7.30 25.90 -14.44
CA ASP A 9 -8.45 25.12 -14.90
C ASP A 9 -8.36 23.65 -14.47
N ASP A 10 -7.15 23.07 -14.49
CA ASP A 10 -6.91 21.72 -13.98
C ASP A 10 -7.15 21.67 -12.47
N LYS A 11 -6.68 22.66 -11.69
CA LYS A 11 -6.98 22.76 -10.25
C LYS A 11 -8.50 22.77 -9.98
N GLY A 12 -9.26 23.54 -10.77
CA GLY A 12 -10.73 23.53 -10.71
C GLY A 12 -11.31 22.14 -10.99
N SER A 13 -10.84 21.50 -12.06
CA SER A 13 -11.27 20.15 -12.47
C SER A 13 -10.94 19.07 -11.44
N GLN A 14 -9.77 19.15 -10.79
CA GLN A 14 -9.36 18.24 -9.72
C GLN A 14 -10.24 18.42 -8.47
N LEU A 15 -10.56 19.66 -8.11
CA LEU A 15 -11.48 19.92 -7.00
C LEU A 15 -12.88 19.36 -7.32
N GLU A 16 -13.42 19.60 -8.52
CA GLU A 16 -14.72 19.03 -8.92
C GLU A 16 -14.72 17.50 -8.92
N ALA A 17 -13.61 16.87 -9.32
CA ALA A 17 -13.45 15.42 -9.27
C ALA A 17 -13.46 14.90 -7.83
N LEU A 18 -12.74 15.55 -6.92
CA LEU A 18 -12.75 15.23 -5.50
C LEU A 18 -14.18 15.31 -4.94
N VAL A 19 -14.87 16.42 -5.19
CA VAL A 19 -16.25 16.65 -4.73
C VAL A 19 -17.20 15.58 -5.27
N HIS A 20 -17.08 15.23 -6.54
CA HIS A 20 -17.87 14.17 -7.14
C HIS A 20 -17.66 12.84 -6.40
N THR A 21 -16.40 12.44 -6.17
CA THR A 21 -16.07 11.18 -5.48
C THR A 21 -16.59 11.18 -4.05
N THR A 22 -16.44 12.29 -3.32
CA THR A 22 -16.98 12.44 -1.97
C THR A 22 -18.50 12.32 -1.92
N LEU A 23 -19.23 12.94 -2.85
CA LEU A 23 -20.69 12.81 -2.92
C LEU A 23 -21.12 11.39 -3.31
N ALA A 24 -20.40 10.73 -4.21
CA ALA A 24 -20.68 9.34 -4.56
C ALA A 24 -20.53 8.41 -3.35
N ALA A 25 -19.47 8.58 -2.56
CA ALA A 25 -19.22 7.83 -1.33
C ALA A 25 -20.33 8.04 -0.29
N ASP A 26 -20.86 9.26 -0.18
CA ASP A 26 -22.00 9.59 0.70
C ASP A 26 -23.36 9.06 0.18
N GLY A 27 -23.37 8.32 -0.94
CA GLY A 27 -24.57 7.68 -1.51
C GLY A 27 -25.45 8.61 -2.36
N TYR A 28 -24.94 9.77 -2.79
CA TYR A 28 -25.62 10.63 -3.74
C TYR A 28 -25.61 10.02 -5.15
N ARG A 29 -26.63 10.32 -5.95
CA ARG A 29 -26.82 9.80 -7.31
C ARG A 29 -26.88 10.93 -8.33
N ASN A 30 -26.82 10.56 -9.62
CA ASN A 30 -26.94 11.49 -10.75
C ASN A 30 -25.97 12.67 -10.67
N ILE A 31 -24.75 12.41 -10.22
CA ILE A 31 -23.74 13.44 -10.02
C ILE A 31 -23.22 13.89 -11.38
N ALA A 32 -23.44 15.15 -11.72
CA ALA A 32 -22.98 15.76 -12.96
C ALA A 32 -22.12 16.98 -12.65
N ARG A 33 -21.02 17.12 -13.39
CA ARG A 33 -20.12 18.30 -13.33
C ARG A 33 -20.48 19.29 -14.44
N ASN A 34 -20.17 20.57 -14.22
CA ASN A 34 -20.26 21.63 -15.23
C ASN A 34 -21.62 21.74 -15.94
N ARG A 35 -22.70 21.85 -15.16
CA ARG A 35 -24.06 21.95 -15.71
C ARG A 35 -24.45 23.41 -15.93
N ILE A 36 -24.83 23.73 -17.17
CA ILE A 36 -25.42 25.04 -17.51
C ILE A 36 -26.94 24.95 -17.36
N THR A 37 -27.53 25.82 -16.55
CA THR A 37 -28.99 25.93 -16.36
C THR A 37 -29.59 27.11 -17.14
N SER A 38 -30.92 27.21 -17.14
CA SER A 38 -31.65 28.30 -17.80
C SER A 38 -31.15 29.67 -17.32
N GLY A 39 -30.88 30.57 -18.27
CA GLY A 39 -30.29 31.88 -17.99
C GLY A 39 -28.76 31.92 -17.95
N GLY A 40 -28.07 30.82 -18.31
CA GLY A 40 -26.61 30.79 -18.45
C GLY A 40 -25.86 30.66 -17.12
N ASN A 41 -26.53 30.18 -16.07
CA ASN A 41 -25.88 29.91 -14.79
C ASN A 41 -25.13 28.58 -14.87
N GLU A 42 -23.82 28.65 -14.67
CA GLU A 42 -22.94 27.49 -14.54
C GLU A 42 -22.94 26.98 -13.10
N LEU A 43 -23.16 25.67 -12.93
CA LEU A 43 -23.07 24.94 -11.67
C LEU A 43 -21.91 23.97 -11.72
N ASP A 44 -21.02 24.05 -10.73
CA ASP A 44 -19.78 23.26 -10.67
C ASP A 44 -20.12 21.75 -10.55
N VAL A 45 -20.96 21.37 -9.57
CA VAL A 45 -21.47 20.00 -9.41
C VAL A 45 -22.95 19.99 -9.03
N VAL A 46 -23.74 19.08 -9.58
CA VAL A 46 -25.13 18.81 -9.16
C VAL A 46 -25.30 17.33 -8.83
N ALA A 47 -26.13 17.01 -7.85
CA ALA A 47 -26.39 15.65 -7.42
C ALA A 47 -27.82 15.49 -6.88
N GLU A 48 -28.22 14.26 -6.59
CA GLU A 48 -29.50 13.93 -5.96
C GLU A 48 -29.26 13.05 -4.72
N ARG A 49 -29.81 13.46 -3.58
CA ARG A 49 -29.86 12.62 -2.38
C ARG A 49 -31.13 11.79 -2.41
N VAL A 50 -31.00 10.47 -2.39
CA VAL A 50 -32.16 9.57 -2.33
C VAL A 50 -32.43 9.19 -0.88
N SER A 51 -33.61 9.50 -0.38
CA SER A 51 -34.07 9.10 0.96
C SER A 51 -35.29 8.21 0.83
N LYS A 52 -35.27 7.05 1.51
CA LYS A 52 -36.45 6.17 1.56
C LYS A 52 -37.45 6.68 2.58
N VAL A 53 -38.62 7.09 2.14
CA VAL A 53 -39.72 7.52 3.00
C VAL A 53 -40.96 6.69 2.64
N LEU A 54 -41.47 5.93 3.61
CA LEU A 54 -42.68 5.11 3.46
C LEU A 54 -42.65 4.16 2.22
N GLY A 55 -41.48 3.61 1.90
CA GLY A 55 -41.31 2.68 0.78
C GLY A 55 -41.19 3.33 -0.60
N GLN A 56 -41.15 4.67 -0.68
CA GLN A 56 -40.85 5.42 -1.90
C GLN A 56 -39.51 6.15 -1.77
N ASP A 57 -38.82 6.26 -2.90
CA ASP A 57 -37.59 7.04 -3.02
C ASP A 57 -37.97 8.52 -3.18
N GLN A 58 -37.56 9.35 -2.22
CA GLN A 58 -37.63 10.81 -2.31
C GLN A 58 -36.27 11.34 -2.75
N ASN A 59 -36.22 11.99 -3.91
CA ASN A 59 -35.01 12.61 -4.42
C ASN A 59 -34.97 14.08 -3.98
N THR A 60 -33.90 14.47 -3.29
CA THR A 60 -33.63 15.85 -2.91
C THR A 60 -32.49 16.40 -3.77
N PRO A 61 -32.72 17.41 -4.62
CA PRO A 61 -31.67 17.98 -5.44
C PRO A 61 -30.60 18.66 -4.58
N VAL A 62 -29.33 18.50 -4.99
CA VAL A 62 -28.18 19.14 -4.37
C VAL A 62 -27.40 19.92 -5.41
N LEU A 63 -27.15 21.19 -5.09
CA LEU A 63 -26.36 22.11 -5.89
C LEU A 63 -25.07 22.41 -5.16
N CYS A 64 -23.94 22.09 -5.79
CA CYS A 64 -22.62 22.29 -5.24
C CYS A 64 -21.85 23.38 -6.01
N GLU A 65 -21.27 24.30 -5.26
CA GLU A 65 -20.26 25.24 -5.76
C GLU A 65 -18.93 24.91 -5.09
N ALA A 66 -17.86 24.78 -5.86
CA ALA A 66 -16.56 24.40 -5.34
C ALA A 66 -15.50 25.44 -5.73
N LYS A 67 -14.71 25.90 -4.76
CA LYS A 67 -13.67 26.90 -4.99
C LYS A 67 -12.38 26.56 -4.24
N ALA A 68 -11.29 26.38 -5.00
CA ALA A 68 -9.92 26.15 -4.52
C ALA A 68 -9.10 27.45 -4.48
N TYR A 69 -9.62 28.50 -3.85
CA TYR A 69 -8.85 29.75 -3.69
C TYR A 69 -7.77 29.59 -2.63
N ALA A 70 -6.63 30.27 -2.81
CA ALA A 70 -5.60 30.38 -1.77
C ALA A 70 -6.11 31.10 -0.51
N ASP A 71 -7.08 32.00 -0.68
CA ASP A 71 -7.71 32.76 0.40
C ASP A 71 -9.12 32.23 0.72
N ALA A 72 -9.59 32.55 1.93
CA ALA A 72 -10.96 32.24 2.35
C ALA A 72 -12.01 32.91 1.43
N VAL A 73 -13.15 32.21 1.23
CA VAL A 73 -14.22 32.67 0.35
C VAL A 73 -14.77 34.02 0.81
N SER A 74 -14.84 34.96 -0.14
CA SER A 74 -15.27 36.32 0.10
C SER A 74 -16.79 36.47 0.08
N MET A 75 -17.29 37.55 0.69
CA MET A 75 -18.73 37.87 0.73
C MET A 75 -19.40 37.93 -0.66
N PRO A 76 -18.78 38.50 -1.72
CA PRO A 76 -19.38 38.48 -3.05
C PRO A 76 -19.56 37.07 -3.63
N VAL A 77 -18.60 36.18 -3.42
CA VAL A 77 -18.68 34.78 -3.87
C VAL A 77 -19.77 34.04 -3.09
N TRP A 78 -19.81 34.23 -1.77
CA TRP A 78 -20.88 33.72 -0.92
C TRP A 78 -22.27 34.17 -1.38
N GLN A 79 -22.45 35.46 -1.70
CA GLN A 79 -23.73 35.99 -2.20
C GLN A 79 -24.12 35.42 -3.57
N LYS A 80 -23.16 35.24 -4.49
CA LYS A 80 -23.40 34.57 -5.78
C LYS A 80 -23.89 33.14 -5.56
N PHE A 81 -23.25 32.39 -4.67
CA PHE A 81 -23.67 31.03 -4.31
C PHE A 81 -25.10 31.01 -3.76
N LEU A 82 -25.43 31.89 -2.80
CA LEU A 82 -26.80 31.99 -2.27
C LEU A 82 -27.83 32.34 -3.36
N GLY A 83 -27.47 33.19 -4.32
CA GLY A 83 -28.29 33.48 -5.50
C GLY A 83 -28.57 32.23 -6.34
N LYS A 84 -27.56 31.38 -6.56
CA LYS A 84 -27.73 30.10 -7.28
C LYS A 84 -28.66 29.15 -6.52
N VAL A 85 -28.49 29.02 -5.21
CA VAL A 85 -29.37 28.19 -4.36
C VAL A 85 -30.81 28.72 -4.38
N PHE A 86 -31.00 30.04 -4.32
CA PHE A 86 -32.32 30.65 -4.41
C PHE A 86 -33.01 30.31 -5.74
N LEU A 87 -32.30 30.42 -6.86
CA LEU A 87 -32.83 30.06 -8.17
C LEU A 87 -33.17 28.56 -8.25
N GLY A 88 -32.27 27.68 -7.78
CA GLY A 88 -32.55 26.23 -7.72
C GLY A 88 -33.80 25.90 -6.89
N ARG A 89 -34.05 26.67 -5.83
CA ARG A 89 -35.25 26.52 -4.98
C ARG A 89 -36.54 27.07 -5.59
N LEU A 90 -36.45 27.95 -6.58
CA LEU A 90 -37.63 28.33 -7.37
C LEU A 90 -38.10 27.17 -8.24
N ASP A 91 -37.18 26.33 -8.72
CA ASP A 91 -37.49 25.14 -9.51
C ASP A 91 -37.91 23.97 -8.61
N ASP A 92 -37.18 23.71 -7.52
CA ASP A 92 -37.52 22.70 -6.51
C ASP A 92 -37.22 23.21 -5.09
N SER A 93 -38.28 23.44 -4.31
CA SER A 93 -38.19 24.02 -2.96
C SER A 93 -37.40 23.17 -1.96
N SER A 94 -37.16 21.89 -2.25
CA SER A 94 -36.34 20.99 -1.42
C SER A 94 -34.84 21.09 -1.67
N THR A 95 -34.40 21.86 -2.69
CA THR A 95 -33.00 21.96 -3.10
C THR A 95 -32.07 22.38 -1.96
N VAL A 96 -31.00 21.59 -1.76
CA VAL A 96 -29.92 21.85 -0.82
C VAL A 96 -28.74 22.47 -1.54
N GLY A 97 -28.18 23.54 -0.97
CA GLY A 97 -26.95 24.16 -1.45
C GLY A 97 -25.75 23.70 -0.63
N VAL A 98 -24.67 23.29 -1.29
CA VAL A 98 -23.39 22.95 -0.67
C VAL A 98 -22.31 23.85 -1.26
N LEU A 99 -21.59 24.58 -0.41
CA LEU A 99 -20.42 25.35 -0.81
C LEU A 99 -19.16 24.67 -0.28
N ILE A 100 -18.23 24.36 -1.17
CA ILE A 100 -16.96 23.73 -0.85
C ILE A 100 -15.88 24.80 -0.91
N ALA A 101 -15.38 25.14 0.27
CA ALA A 101 -14.50 26.27 0.53
C ALA A 101 -13.27 25.78 1.30
N LEU A 102 -12.23 25.34 0.59
CA LEU A 102 -11.09 24.64 1.20
C LEU A 102 -10.42 25.43 2.34
N ASN A 103 -10.26 26.74 2.14
CA ASN A 103 -9.71 27.67 3.13
C ASN A 103 -10.79 28.39 3.95
N GLY A 104 -12.00 27.83 3.98
CA GLY A 104 -13.13 28.35 4.73
C GLY A 104 -13.74 29.64 4.18
N LEU A 105 -14.52 30.31 5.02
CA LEU A 105 -15.17 31.58 4.73
C LEU A 105 -14.43 32.72 5.44
N ASN A 106 -14.34 33.89 4.82
CA ASN A 106 -13.83 35.07 5.50
C ASN A 106 -14.79 35.54 6.61
N GLY A 107 -14.33 36.40 7.53
CA GLY A 107 -15.13 36.77 8.71
C GLY A 107 -16.54 37.31 8.42
N ASN A 108 -16.72 38.05 7.32
CA ASN A 108 -18.04 38.56 6.90
C ASN A 108 -18.95 37.45 6.37
N ALA A 109 -18.42 36.58 5.50
CA ALA A 109 -19.17 35.44 4.96
C ALA A 109 -19.48 34.40 6.06
N ALA A 110 -18.54 34.12 6.95
CA ALA A 110 -18.72 33.25 8.11
C ALA A 110 -19.83 33.77 9.04
N GLY A 111 -19.81 35.06 9.39
CA GLY A 111 -20.88 35.67 10.18
C GLY A 111 -22.25 35.61 9.51
N SER A 112 -22.29 35.78 8.18
CA SER A 112 -23.52 35.59 7.40
C SER A 112 -24.01 34.14 7.42
N TYR A 113 -23.11 33.17 7.26
CA TYR A 113 -23.44 31.75 7.28
C TYR A 113 -23.94 31.32 8.67
N ASP A 114 -23.31 31.79 9.75
CA ASP A 114 -23.71 31.49 11.12
C ASP A 114 -25.10 32.02 11.47
N ALA A 115 -25.48 33.17 10.91
CA ALA A 115 -26.84 33.69 11.01
C ALA A 115 -27.83 32.85 10.19
N LEU A 116 -27.45 32.46 8.97
CA LEU A 116 -28.30 31.68 8.05
C LEU A 116 -28.57 30.27 8.57
N LYS A 117 -27.53 29.54 9.02
CA LYS A 117 -27.63 28.13 9.46
C LYS A 117 -28.52 27.90 10.67
N LYS A 118 -28.90 28.97 11.38
CA LYS A 118 -29.89 28.95 12.47
C LYS A 118 -31.32 28.81 11.95
N ARG A 119 -31.58 29.24 10.72
CA ARG A 119 -32.92 29.32 10.11
C ARG A 119 -33.07 28.40 8.91
N ASP A 120 -32.00 28.20 8.16
CA ASP A 120 -31.96 27.39 6.94
C ASP A 120 -30.91 26.29 7.09
N LYS A 121 -31.37 25.05 7.21
CA LYS A 121 -30.50 23.86 7.30
C LYS A 121 -30.14 23.30 5.92
N GLY A 122 -30.78 23.79 4.86
CA GLY A 122 -30.54 23.36 3.49
C GLY A 122 -29.37 24.09 2.81
N VAL A 123 -28.55 24.82 3.56
CA VAL A 123 -27.29 25.41 3.08
C VAL A 123 -26.14 24.93 3.95
N VAL A 124 -25.18 24.25 3.34
CA VAL A 124 -24.04 23.61 4.01
C VAL A 124 -22.75 24.19 3.44
N VAL A 125 -21.76 24.38 4.30
CA VAL A 125 -20.41 24.75 3.91
C VAL A 125 -19.49 23.62 4.34
N VAL A 126 -18.67 23.13 3.42
CA VAL A 126 -17.66 22.10 3.64
C VAL A 126 -16.30 22.73 3.42
N ASP A 127 -15.41 22.64 4.40
CA ASP A 127 -14.03 23.12 4.30
C ASP A 127 -13.04 21.98 4.05
N GLY A 128 -11.76 22.33 3.87
CA GLY A 128 -10.71 21.35 3.60
C GLY A 128 -10.54 20.33 4.73
N THR A 129 -10.72 20.76 5.99
CA THR A 129 -10.58 19.89 7.16
C THR A 129 -11.68 18.84 7.21
N MET A 130 -12.91 19.19 6.84
CA MET A 130 -13.99 18.21 6.71
C MET A 130 -13.72 17.15 5.63
N LEU A 131 -13.05 17.52 4.54
CA LEU A 131 -12.66 16.57 3.49
C LEU A 131 -11.53 15.65 3.96
N GLU A 132 -10.53 16.20 4.67
CA GLU A 132 -9.44 15.42 5.28
C GLU A 132 -9.95 14.40 6.30
N VAL A 133 -10.89 14.80 7.18
CA VAL A 133 -11.51 13.89 8.15
C VAL A 133 -12.22 12.73 7.44
N ARG A 134 -12.97 13.01 6.38
CA ARG A 134 -13.63 11.96 5.58
C ARG A 134 -12.64 11.03 4.88
N ALA A 135 -11.56 11.58 4.35
CA ALA A 135 -10.48 10.81 3.74
C ALA A 135 -9.83 9.87 4.77
N ALA A 136 -9.72 10.30 6.03
CA ALA A 136 -9.24 9.46 7.12
C ALA A 136 -10.24 8.37 7.51
N GLU A 137 -11.53 8.68 7.62
CA GLU A 137 -12.59 7.69 7.90
C GLU A 137 -12.69 6.60 6.82
N THR A 138 -12.31 6.91 5.59
CA THR A 138 -12.31 5.98 4.44
C THR A 138 -10.96 5.28 4.22
N GLY A 139 -9.95 5.56 5.05
CA GLY A 139 -8.62 4.98 4.93
C GLY A 139 -7.80 5.50 3.74
N GLU A 140 -8.24 6.56 3.07
CA GLU A 140 -7.51 7.17 1.95
C GLU A 140 -6.38 8.10 2.42
N LEU A 141 -6.47 8.62 3.65
CA LEU A 141 -5.51 9.54 4.25
C LEU A 141 -5.22 9.16 5.72
N ALA A 142 -3.98 8.82 6.05
CA ALA A 142 -3.56 8.63 7.44
C ALA A 142 -3.56 9.96 8.22
N ASP A 143 -3.63 9.91 9.55
CA ASP A 143 -3.49 11.11 10.37
C ASP A 143 -2.07 11.68 10.30
N GLU A 144 -1.95 12.98 10.59
CA GLU A 144 -0.68 13.71 10.48
C GLU A 144 0.44 13.10 11.35
N GLN A 145 0.13 12.60 12.55
CA GLN A 145 1.15 12.03 13.43
C GLN A 145 1.73 10.74 12.86
N THR A 146 0.86 9.83 12.39
CA THR A 146 1.27 8.58 11.74
C THR A 146 2.15 8.85 10.51
N VAL A 147 1.79 9.87 9.72
CA VAL A 147 2.55 10.25 8.52
C VAL A 147 3.90 10.85 8.90
N LEU A 148 3.96 11.73 9.90
CA LEU A 148 5.20 12.30 10.41
C LEU A 148 6.17 11.21 10.88
N GLU A 149 5.68 10.20 11.60
CA GLU A 149 6.48 9.06 12.07
C GLU A 149 6.97 8.20 10.91
N THR A 150 6.06 7.85 9.98
CA THR A 150 6.37 7.05 8.80
C THR A 150 7.40 7.75 7.91
N VAL A 151 7.21 9.04 7.64
CA VAL A 151 8.10 9.87 6.83
C VAL A 151 9.44 10.07 7.53
N ALA A 152 9.45 10.32 8.85
CA ALA A 152 10.69 10.45 9.60
C ALA A 152 11.51 9.16 9.59
N ALA A 153 10.84 8.01 9.69
CA ALA A 153 11.48 6.69 9.56
C ALA A 153 11.99 6.44 8.13
N LEU A 154 11.15 6.74 7.14
CA LEU A 154 11.42 6.50 5.72
C LEU A 154 12.58 7.33 5.18
N PHE A 155 12.61 8.62 5.52
CA PHE A 155 13.63 9.57 5.05
C PHE A 155 14.75 9.81 6.07
N GLN A 156 14.67 9.21 7.26
CA GLN A 156 15.63 9.39 8.38
C GLN A 156 15.89 10.88 8.70
N ARG A 157 14.85 11.70 8.50
CA ARG A 157 14.88 13.15 8.66
C ARG A 157 13.55 13.59 9.23
N HIS A 158 13.58 14.48 10.22
CA HIS A 158 12.35 15.07 10.71
C HIS A 158 11.82 16.11 9.72
N PRO A 159 10.60 15.94 9.20
CA PRO A 159 9.97 16.98 8.39
C PRO A 159 9.68 18.21 9.24
N GLN A 160 9.82 19.40 8.66
CA GLN A 160 9.45 20.65 9.33
C GLN A 160 7.93 20.82 9.40
N ARG A 161 7.24 20.39 8.35
CA ARG A 161 5.80 20.49 8.19
C ARG A 161 5.35 19.47 7.15
N ILE A 162 4.13 19.00 7.29
CA ILE A 162 3.44 18.29 6.21
C ILE A 162 2.17 19.04 5.81
N GLU A 163 1.73 18.80 4.59
CA GLU A 163 0.48 19.37 4.07
C GLU A 163 -0.19 18.35 3.16
N SER A 164 -1.46 18.04 3.44
CA SER A 164 -2.24 17.13 2.61
C SER A 164 -2.47 17.75 1.23
N ALA A 165 -2.50 16.92 0.21
CA ALA A 165 -2.76 17.33 -1.16
C ALA A 165 -3.65 16.31 -1.89
N TYR A 166 -4.34 16.76 -2.93
CA TYR A 166 -5.14 15.91 -3.80
C TYR A 166 -4.79 16.11 -5.26
N TYR A 167 -4.63 15.01 -5.99
CA TYR A 167 -4.44 15.01 -7.44
C TYR A 167 -4.75 13.66 -8.07
N GLY A 168 -5.41 13.69 -9.23
CA GLY A 168 -5.55 12.49 -10.08
C GLY A 168 -6.32 11.35 -9.43
N GLY A 169 -7.24 11.65 -8.50
CA GLY A 169 -8.02 10.63 -7.81
C GLY A 169 -7.46 10.17 -6.47
N ALA A 170 -6.29 10.65 -6.06
CA ALA A 170 -5.62 10.19 -4.84
C ALA A 170 -5.24 11.34 -3.90
N TYR A 171 -5.29 11.04 -2.60
CA TYR A 171 -4.71 11.88 -1.56
C TYR A 171 -3.21 11.60 -1.40
N LEU A 172 -2.46 12.66 -1.14
CA LEU A 172 -1.01 12.70 -1.04
C LEU A 172 -0.61 13.55 0.17
N TRP A 173 0.62 13.39 0.64
CA TRP A 173 1.25 14.31 1.58
C TRP A 173 2.45 15.00 0.94
N ILE A 174 2.48 16.33 1.05
CA ILE A 174 3.65 17.15 0.75
C ILE A 174 4.46 17.29 2.01
N VAL A 175 5.69 16.79 1.97
CA VAL A 175 6.60 16.78 3.11
C VAL A 175 7.61 17.90 2.93
N ARG A 176 7.59 18.89 3.82
CA ARG A 176 8.51 20.04 3.81
C ARG A 176 9.72 19.75 4.67
N TRP A 177 10.90 19.98 4.11
CA TRP A 177 12.17 19.80 4.80
C TRP A 177 12.78 21.13 5.24
N GLN A 178 13.94 21.10 5.91
CA GLN A 178 14.69 22.34 6.14
C GLN A 178 15.22 22.89 4.83
N GLY A 179 14.98 24.18 4.58
CA GLY A 179 15.27 24.86 3.32
C GLY A 179 14.00 25.02 2.48
N ASP A 180 14.18 25.15 1.17
CA ASP A 180 13.07 25.22 0.21
C ASP A 180 12.71 23.84 -0.36
N ASP A 181 13.29 22.75 0.15
CA ASP A 181 13.08 21.41 -0.38
C ASP A 181 11.81 20.73 0.13
N TYR A 182 11.20 19.90 -0.72
CA TYR A 182 10.05 19.09 -0.35
C TYR A 182 10.06 17.71 -1.03
N SER A 183 9.41 16.74 -0.41
CA SER A 183 9.11 15.41 -0.99
C SER A 183 7.60 15.20 -1.10
N VAL A 184 7.19 14.18 -1.86
CA VAL A 184 5.79 13.76 -1.96
C VAL A 184 5.67 12.28 -1.62
N VAL A 185 4.71 11.94 -0.76
CA VAL A 185 4.37 10.57 -0.36
C VAL A 185 2.88 10.33 -0.55
N ASN A 186 2.46 9.06 -0.61
CA ASN A 186 1.05 8.71 -0.76
C ASN A 186 0.26 9.11 0.51
N GLY A 187 -1.07 8.97 0.48
CA GLY A 187 -1.94 9.32 1.61
C GLY A 187 -1.61 8.63 2.94
N GLN A 188 -0.83 7.54 2.91
CA GLN A 188 -0.39 6.76 4.07
C GLN A 188 1.05 7.05 4.50
N GLY A 189 1.74 8.01 3.86
CA GLY A 189 3.15 8.33 4.18
C GLY A 189 4.18 7.46 3.44
N GLY A 190 3.75 6.53 2.60
CA GLY A 190 4.62 5.63 1.83
C GLY A 190 5.14 6.23 0.52
N LEU A 191 6.19 5.64 -0.03
CA LEU A 191 6.77 6.08 -1.30
C LEU A 191 5.78 5.94 -2.47
N ILE A 192 5.83 6.92 -3.37
CA ILE A 192 5.08 6.90 -4.63
C ILE A 192 6.00 6.37 -5.73
N PRO A 193 5.51 5.51 -6.65
CA PRO A 193 6.27 5.08 -7.81
C PRO A 193 6.78 6.25 -8.67
N LEU A 194 7.99 6.13 -9.22
CA LEU A 194 8.66 7.21 -9.97
C LEU A 194 7.83 7.70 -11.17
N ASN A 195 7.19 6.78 -11.91
CA ASN A 195 6.30 7.13 -13.01
C ASN A 195 5.11 7.99 -12.57
N ALA A 196 4.57 7.76 -11.37
CA ALA A 196 3.51 8.58 -10.80
C ALA A 196 4.04 9.95 -10.34
N ILE A 197 5.28 10.04 -9.84
CA ILE A 197 5.93 11.31 -9.51
C ILE A 197 6.17 12.15 -10.77
N GLU A 198 6.63 11.55 -11.86
CA GLU A 198 6.79 12.26 -13.14
C GLU A 198 5.47 12.82 -13.66
N ASN A 199 4.37 12.07 -13.51
CA ASN A 199 3.03 12.55 -13.85
C ASN A 199 2.54 13.71 -12.96
N LEU A 200 3.07 13.81 -11.73
CA LEU A 200 2.78 14.86 -10.75
C LEU A 200 3.66 16.10 -10.92
N ARG A 201 4.87 15.96 -11.49
CA ARG A 201 5.93 16.98 -11.49
C ARG A 201 5.44 18.36 -11.92
N LEU A 202 4.69 18.42 -13.02
CA LEU A 202 4.18 19.70 -13.55
C LEU A 202 3.11 20.33 -12.64
N ALA A 203 2.22 19.51 -12.06
CA ALA A 203 1.21 19.99 -11.11
C ALA A 203 1.84 20.45 -9.77
N MET A 204 2.91 19.78 -9.35
CA MET A 204 3.69 20.14 -8.17
C MET A 204 4.40 21.48 -8.35
N ASN A 205 5.12 21.68 -9.45
CA ASN A 205 5.83 22.93 -9.73
C ASN A 205 4.91 24.16 -9.75
N GLU A 206 3.66 23.99 -10.20
CA GLU A 206 2.65 25.06 -10.27
C GLU A 206 1.89 25.29 -8.95
N SER A 207 1.99 24.38 -7.98
CA SER A 207 1.16 24.40 -6.77
C SER A 207 1.96 24.48 -5.48
N VAL A 208 3.22 24.07 -5.52
CA VAL A 208 4.10 23.93 -4.36
C VAL A 208 5.38 24.69 -4.67
N GLY A 209 5.59 25.83 -4.00
CA GLY A 209 6.87 26.54 -4.11
C GLY A 209 8.00 25.74 -3.47
N GLY A 210 9.21 25.82 -4.01
CA GLY A 210 10.39 25.10 -3.51
C GLY A 210 11.00 24.13 -4.52
N HIS A 211 11.93 23.30 -4.07
CA HIS A 211 12.58 22.28 -4.89
C HIS A 211 12.05 20.89 -4.51
N LEU A 212 11.47 20.17 -5.47
CA LEU A 212 11.19 18.75 -5.26
C LEU A 212 12.54 18.03 -5.10
N LEU A 213 12.80 17.55 -3.88
CA LEU A 213 13.91 16.67 -3.59
C LEU A 213 13.68 15.43 -4.46
N GLU A 214 14.51 15.24 -5.49
CA GLU A 214 14.28 14.19 -6.47
C GLU A 214 14.14 12.87 -5.72
N ALA A 215 12.97 12.25 -5.83
CA ALA A 215 12.62 11.04 -5.08
C ALA A 215 13.64 9.92 -5.29
N ASP A 216 14.44 10.00 -6.35
CA ASP A 216 15.58 9.14 -6.63
C ASP A 216 16.70 9.26 -5.60
N GLU A 217 17.13 10.44 -5.13
CA GLU A 217 18.25 10.49 -4.16
C GLU A 217 17.87 9.94 -2.79
N ALA A 218 16.63 10.17 -2.35
CA ALA A 218 16.14 9.63 -1.09
C ALA A 218 15.87 8.13 -1.19
N ARG A 219 15.30 7.67 -2.30
CA ARG A 219 15.07 6.26 -2.58
C ARG A 219 16.38 5.50 -2.75
N VAL A 220 17.34 6.02 -3.51
CA VAL A 220 18.67 5.44 -3.69
C VAL A 220 19.39 5.35 -2.35
N ARG A 221 19.30 6.38 -1.49
CA ARG A 221 19.84 6.30 -0.12
C ARG A 221 19.14 5.26 0.74
N ALA A 222 17.81 5.17 0.69
CA ALA A 222 17.06 4.16 1.44
C ALA A 222 17.39 2.72 0.96
N GLU A 223 17.47 2.52 -0.35
CA GLU A 223 17.85 1.25 -0.97
C GLU A 223 19.31 0.88 -0.66
N ALA A 224 20.24 1.83 -0.72
CA ALA A 224 21.65 1.62 -0.36
C ALA A 224 21.78 1.24 1.13
N ARG A 225 21.11 1.97 2.02
CA ARG A 225 21.10 1.65 3.46
C ARG A 225 20.49 0.28 3.72
N HIS A 226 19.40 -0.05 3.04
CA HIS A 226 18.77 -1.35 3.17
C HIS A 226 19.67 -2.48 2.65
N ALA A 227 20.40 -2.25 1.55
CA ALA A 227 21.41 -3.20 1.07
C ALA A 227 22.50 -3.44 2.12
N THR A 228 23.03 -2.39 2.77
CA THR A 228 23.96 -2.49 3.90
C THR A 228 23.34 -3.27 5.07
N ARG A 229 22.05 -3.04 5.37
CA ARG A 229 21.33 -3.80 6.40
C ARG A 229 21.22 -5.28 6.04
N MET A 230 21.00 -5.61 4.78
CA MET A 230 20.97 -7.01 4.34
C MET A 230 22.33 -7.70 4.49
N GLN A 231 23.45 -6.98 4.31
CA GLN A 231 24.78 -7.53 4.61
C GLN A 231 24.92 -7.88 6.10
N VAL A 232 24.45 -6.99 6.99
CA VAL A 232 24.40 -7.23 8.44
C VAL A 232 23.52 -8.45 8.76
N PHE A 233 22.34 -8.56 8.14
CA PHE A 233 21.47 -9.73 8.32
C PHE A 233 22.14 -11.04 7.88
N ASN A 234 22.81 -11.08 6.72
CA ASN A 234 23.51 -12.28 6.28
C ASN A 234 24.52 -12.79 7.32
N ARG A 235 25.31 -11.87 7.88
CA ARG A 235 26.28 -12.18 8.94
C ARG A 235 25.60 -12.71 10.20
N LEU A 236 24.54 -12.03 10.65
CA LEU A 236 23.79 -12.40 11.85
C LEU A 236 23.06 -13.76 11.70
N PHE A 237 22.44 -14.03 10.55
CA PHE A 237 21.83 -15.33 10.26
C PHE A 237 22.88 -16.44 10.17
N GLY A 238 24.07 -16.15 9.64
CA GLY A 238 25.22 -17.05 9.66
C GLY A 238 25.81 -17.31 11.05
N GLY A 239 25.23 -16.73 12.11
CA GLY A 239 25.65 -16.91 13.50
C GLY A 239 26.83 -16.04 13.93
N GLU A 240 27.23 -15.05 13.11
CA GLU A 240 28.29 -14.13 13.47
C GLU A 240 27.86 -13.17 14.58
N VAL A 241 28.80 -12.83 15.47
CA VAL A 241 28.63 -11.76 16.46
C VAL A 241 29.33 -10.51 15.94
N ILE A 242 28.57 -9.44 15.72
CA ILE A 242 29.07 -8.19 15.16
C ILE A 242 29.50 -7.28 16.29
N ALA A 243 30.79 -6.94 16.34
CA ALA A 243 31.35 -6.06 17.36
C ALA A 243 30.67 -4.67 17.31
N LEU A 244 30.36 -4.13 18.49
CA LEU A 244 29.83 -2.77 18.62
C LEU A 244 31.01 -1.79 18.47
N HIS A 245 31.14 -1.19 17.31
CA HIS A 245 32.12 -0.14 17.04
C HIS A 245 31.43 1.22 16.98
N SER A 246 32.14 2.25 17.42
CA SER A 246 31.68 3.65 17.40
C SER A 246 32.40 4.42 16.29
N SER A 247 32.35 3.93 15.05
CA SER A 247 32.81 4.71 13.90
C SER A 247 31.63 5.39 13.20
N ASP A 248 31.89 6.47 12.47
CA ASP A 248 30.87 7.23 11.72
C ASP A 248 30.47 6.53 10.39
N ASN A 249 30.58 5.20 10.29
CA ASN A 249 30.19 4.47 9.09
C ASN A 249 28.72 4.02 9.14
N GLU A 250 28.13 3.75 7.96
CA GLU A 250 26.71 3.38 7.86
C GLU A 250 26.39 2.01 8.47
N VAL A 251 27.36 1.09 8.48
CA VAL A 251 27.22 -0.23 9.11
C VAL A 251 27.02 -0.10 10.62
N ASP A 252 27.84 0.72 11.29
CA ASP A 252 27.78 0.97 12.73
C ASP A 252 26.44 1.62 13.11
N ALA A 253 25.93 2.56 12.29
CA ALA A 253 24.61 3.16 12.49
C ALA A 253 23.47 2.12 12.41
N ILE A 254 23.57 1.15 11.49
CA ILE A 254 22.60 0.05 11.37
C ILE A 254 22.74 -0.92 12.56
N VAL A 255 23.96 -1.25 12.97
CA VAL A 255 24.23 -2.11 14.13
C VAL A 255 23.65 -1.47 15.40
N ASP A 256 23.85 -0.16 15.59
CA ASP A 256 23.28 0.62 16.69
C ASP A 256 21.75 0.59 16.68
N GLU A 257 21.12 0.72 15.51
CA GLU A 257 19.66 0.57 15.38
C GLU A 257 19.20 -0.84 15.78
N MET A 258 19.92 -1.86 15.32
CA MET A 258 19.64 -3.27 15.63
C MET A 258 19.91 -3.64 17.10
N THR A 259 20.59 -2.80 17.89
CA THR A 259 20.66 -3.04 19.35
C THR A 259 19.30 -2.85 20.05
N ARG A 260 18.36 -2.16 19.41
CA ARG A 260 17.07 -1.76 20.00
C ARG A 260 15.90 -2.62 19.57
N VAL A 261 16.08 -3.45 18.54
CA VAL A 261 15.02 -4.31 17.99
C VAL A 261 14.89 -5.60 18.80
N PRO A 262 13.66 -6.16 18.95
CA PRO A 262 13.39 -7.30 19.82
C PRO A 262 14.06 -8.60 19.35
N PHE A 263 14.38 -8.72 18.06
CA PHE A 263 14.98 -9.93 17.49
C PHE A 263 16.50 -10.03 17.66
N CYS A 264 17.16 -8.97 18.14
CA CYS A 264 18.59 -8.97 18.42
C CYS A 264 18.87 -9.01 19.93
N LYS A 265 20.08 -9.45 20.28
CA LYS A 265 20.62 -9.37 21.64
C LYS A 265 22.03 -8.80 21.63
N VAL A 266 22.32 -7.99 22.65
CA VAL A 266 23.65 -7.43 22.89
C VAL A 266 24.32 -8.24 24.00
N GLY A 267 25.41 -8.92 23.65
CA GLY A 267 26.27 -9.65 24.59
C GLY A 267 27.59 -8.92 24.84
N TYR A 268 28.47 -9.54 25.62
CA TYR A 268 29.83 -9.02 25.87
C TYR A 268 30.68 -8.94 24.59
N GLU A 269 30.41 -9.81 23.62
CA GLU A 269 31.18 -9.95 22.38
C GLU A 269 30.63 -9.08 21.22
N GLY A 270 29.41 -8.55 21.36
CA GLY A 270 28.78 -7.71 20.34
C GLY A 270 27.27 -7.96 20.17
N LEU A 271 26.75 -7.55 19.02
CA LEU A 271 25.38 -7.78 18.56
C LEU A 271 25.25 -9.17 17.93
N ALA A 272 24.23 -9.92 18.33
CA ALA A 272 23.89 -11.21 17.72
C ALA A 272 22.38 -11.32 17.48
N LEU A 273 21.97 -12.18 16.56
CA LEU A 273 20.57 -12.58 16.41
C LEU A 273 20.17 -13.44 17.62
N ARG A 274 18.96 -13.24 18.15
CA ARG A 274 18.41 -14.17 19.14
C ARG A 274 18.10 -15.50 18.49
N LEU A 275 18.18 -16.58 19.25
CA LEU A 275 17.78 -17.89 18.72
C LEU A 275 16.28 -17.88 18.41
N ALA A 276 15.85 -18.60 17.38
CA ALA A 276 14.45 -18.61 16.97
C ALA A 276 13.49 -18.95 18.13
N GLU A 277 13.84 -19.92 18.98
CA GLU A 277 13.05 -20.31 20.15
C GLU A 277 12.93 -19.21 21.24
N GLU A 278 13.83 -18.22 21.23
CA GLU A 278 13.81 -17.07 22.16
C GLU A 278 12.84 -15.96 21.69
N LEU A 279 12.34 -16.03 20.45
CA LEU A 279 11.50 -15.00 19.86
C LEU A 279 10.01 -15.27 20.11
N ASP A 280 9.28 -14.21 20.45
CA ASP A 280 7.82 -14.18 20.49
C ASP A 280 7.24 -13.71 19.15
N ALA A 281 5.91 -13.59 19.07
CA ALA A 281 5.23 -13.19 17.84
C ALA A 281 5.67 -11.80 17.36
N VAL A 282 5.86 -10.85 18.28
CA VAL A 282 6.32 -9.49 17.95
C VAL A 282 7.74 -9.52 17.38
N GLY A 283 8.66 -10.23 18.05
CA GLY A 283 10.05 -10.35 17.61
C GLY A 283 10.19 -11.00 16.23
N ILE A 284 9.45 -12.08 15.97
CA ILE A 284 9.43 -12.75 14.66
C ILE A 284 8.81 -11.85 13.58
N ALA A 285 7.72 -11.15 13.89
CA ALA A 285 7.08 -10.26 12.94
C ALA A 285 8.01 -9.11 12.53
N GLU A 286 8.63 -8.45 13.51
CA GLU A 286 9.59 -7.38 13.24
C GLU A 286 10.81 -7.87 12.46
N LEU A 287 11.31 -9.09 12.72
CA LEU A 287 12.44 -9.66 11.97
C LEU A 287 12.11 -9.77 10.47
N PHE A 288 11.02 -10.46 10.12
CA PHE A 288 10.66 -10.68 8.72
C PHE A 288 10.20 -9.40 8.02
N GLN A 289 9.49 -8.51 8.72
CA GLN A 289 9.14 -7.21 8.15
C GLN A 289 10.38 -6.33 7.90
N SER A 290 11.40 -6.41 8.77
CA SER A 290 12.66 -5.67 8.62
C SER A 290 13.46 -6.11 7.38
N LEU A 291 13.42 -7.41 7.04
CA LEU A 291 14.09 -7.96 5.87
C LEU A 291 13.54 -7.43 4.53
N PHE A 292 12.26 -7.06 4.47
CA PHE A 292 11.59 -6.65 3.23
C PHE A 292 11.02 -5.23 3.29
N GLN A 293 11.65 -4.34 4.07
CA GLN A 293 11.25 -2.91 4.13
C GLN A 293 11.49 -2.17 2.82
N SER A 294 12.40 -2.65 1.97
CA SER A 294 12.72 -2.07 0.66
C SER A 294 13.07 -3.17 -0.34
N THR A 295 13.38 -2.80 -1.57
CA THR A 295 13.77 -3.76 -2.60
C THR A 295 15.05 -4.49 -2.20
N VAL A 296 14.99 -5.82 -2.14
CA VAL A 296 16.13 -6.68 -1.84
C VAL A 296 16.71 -7.23 -3.15
N ARG A 297 18.01 -7.09 -3.33
CA ARG A 297 18.72 -7.77 -4.42
C ARG A 297 18.89 -9.25 -4.09
N VAL A 298 18.72 -10.13 -5.07
CA VAL A 298 18.83 -11.58 -4.90
C VAL A 298 20.16 -12.00 -4.27
N GLY A 299 21.28 -11.37 -4.68
CA GLY A 299 22.60 -11.67 -4.09
C GLY A 299 22.69 -11.41 -2.58
N ALA A 300 21.80 -10.60 -2.02
CA ALA A 300 21.72 -10.34 -0.59
C ALA A 300 20.87 -11.38 0.18
N LEU A 301 20.33 -12.40 -0.50
CA LEU A 301 19.54 -13.49 0.09
C LEU A 301 20.38 -14.76 0.37
N HIS A 302 21.70 -14.62 0.50
CA HIS A 302 22.60 -15.76 0.74
C HIS A 302 22.19 -16.59 1.97
N PHE A 303 21.78 -15.95 3.06
CA PHE A 303 21.26 -16.65 4.24
C PHE A 303 20.05 -17.56 3.97
N ILE A 304 19.27 -17.28 2.92
CA ILE A 304 18.15 -18.12 2.49
C ILE A 304 18.65 -19.35 1.73
N ALA A 305 19.64 -19.18 0.85
CA ALA A 305 20.25 -20.27 0.10
C ALA A 305 20.97 -21.28 1.02
N GLU A 306 21.56 -20.80 2.12
CA GLU A 306 22.19 -21.62 3.15
C GLU A 306 21.20 -22.16 4.21
N SER A 307 19.90 -21.94 4.03
CA SER A 307 18.85 -22.39 4.95
C SER A 307 18.95 -21.85 6.39
N PHE A 308 19.69 -20.76 6.63
CA PHE A 308 19.86 -20.18 7.98
C PHE A 308 18.56 -19.58 8.53
N HIS A 309 17.60 -19.25 7.67
CA HIS A 309 16.28 -18.73 8.05
C HIS A 309 15.29 -19.80 8.51
N GLU A 310 15.50 -21.08 8.17
CA GLU A 310 14.51 -22.14 8.41
C GLU A 310 14.03 -22.24 9.86
N PRO A 311 14.89 -22.14 10.90
CA PRO A 311 14.43 -22.17 12.29
C PRO A 311 13.48 -21.01 12.63
N TYR A 312 13.70 -19.84 12.04
CA TYR A 312 12.88 -18.65 12.26
C TYR A 312 11.54 -18.76 11.53
N VAL A 313 11.51 -19.35 10.32
CA VAL A 313 10.27 -19.66 9.61
C VAL A 313 9.47 -20.71 10.37
N ALA A 314 10.11 -21.76 10.90
CA ALA A 314 9.44 -22.75 11.73
C ALA A 314 8.83 -22.12 12.98
N ARG A 315 9.57 -21.23 13.66
CA ARG A 315 9.07 -20.48 14.82
C ARG A 315 7.89 -19.58 14.46
N MET A 316 7.95 -18.90 13.32
CA MET A 316 6.84 -18.07 12.82
C MET A 316 5.56 -18.88 12.66
N LEU A 317 5.66 -20.11 12.15
CA LEU A 317 4.52 -21.00 12.01
C LEU A 317 4.02 -21.55 13.35
N ASP A 318 4.91 -21.78 14.33
CA ASP A 318 4.51 -22.12 15.71
C ASP A 318 3.68 -21.00 16.36
N LEU A 319 3.99 -19.74 16.00
CA LEU A 319 3.36 -18.53 16.50
C LEU A 319 2.20 -18.04 15.61
N LEU A 320 1.82 -18.81 14.60
CA LEU A 320 0.75 -18.43 13.66
C LEU A 320 -0.55 -18.00 14.36
N PRO A 321 -1.05 -18.67 15.42
CA PRO A 321 -2.28 -18.23 16.09
C PRO A 321 -2.18 -16.85 16.74
N GLU A 322 -0.99 -16.42 17.14
CA GLU A 322 -0.73 -15.10 17.72
C GLU A 322 -0.54 -14.04 16.62
N LEU A 323 0.13 -14.40 15.52
CA LEU A 323 0.39 -13.54 14.37
C LEU A 323 -0.87 -13.31 13.50
N GLN A 324 -1.74 -14.32 13.42
CA GLN A 324 -2.98 -14.33 12.65
C GLN A 324 -4.14 -14.80 13.55
N PRO A 325 -4.61 -13.95 14.47
CA PRO A 325 -5.74 -14.27 15.33
C PRO A 325 -6.95 -14.76 14.51
N GLY A 326 -7.48 -15.93 14.86
CA GLY A 326 -8.62 -16.56 14.19
C GLY A 326 -8.28 -17.55 13.09
N VAL A 327 -7.03 -17.60 12.63
CA VAL A 327 -6.60 -18.64 11.69
C VAL A 327 -6.24 -19.92 12.45
N VAL A 328 -7.06 -20.96 12.27
CA VAL A 328 -6.76 -22.31 12.76
C VAL A 328 -6.53 -23.24 11.58
N LEU A 329 -5.28 -23.66 11.40
CA LEU A 329 -4.93 -24.67 10.41
C LEU A 329 -5.15 -26.08 11.00
N GLY A 330 -5.56 -27.03 10.15
CA GLY A 330 -5.52 -28.45 10.52
C GLY A 330 -4.12 -29.03 10.26
N ASP A 331 -3.78 -30.12 10.94
CA ASP A 331 -2.46 -30.78 10.90
C ASP A 331 -1.88 -30.93 9.48
N SER A 332 -2.72 -31.29 8.51
CA SER A 332 -2.29 -31.46 7.11
C SER A 332 -1.88 -30.14 6.45
N HIS A 333 -2.60 -29.04 6.70
CA HIS A 333 -2.28 -27.73 6.12
C HIS A 333 -1.05 -27.14 6.81
N GLU A 334 -0.94 -27.31 8.12
CA GLU A 334 0.23 -26.84 8.88
C GLU A 334 1.51 -27.57 8.43
N ALA A 335 1.48 -28.90 8.33
CA ALA A 335 2.62 -29.68 7.84
C ALA A 335 3.02 -29.27 6.42
N THR A 336 2.02 -29.01 5.54
CA THR A 336 2.28 -28.53 4.17
C THR A 336 2.92 -27.14 4.19
N LEU A 337 2.40 -26.21 4.99
CA LEU A 337 2.92 -24.86 5.08
C LEU A 337 4.35 -24.83 5.63
N ARG A 338 4.70 -25.72 6.58
CA ARG A 338 6.07 -25.86 7.10
C ARG A 338 7.07 -26.31 6.04
N LEU A 339 6.65 -27.13 5.07
CA LEU A 339 7.52 -27.57 3.97
C LEU A 339 7.67 -26.48 2.90
N ILE A 340 6.63 -25.70 2.66
CA ILE A 340 6.58 -24.74 1.56
C ILE A 340 7.16 -23.39 1.99
N ALA A 341 6.78 -22.88 3.17
CA ALA A 341 7.08 -21.52 3.62
C ALA A 341 8.57 -21.15 3.53
N PRO A 342 9.55 -22.01 3.87
CA PRO A 342 10.96 -21.66 3.76
C PRO A 342 11.42 -21.23 2.36
N ASN A 343 10.69 -21.62 1.31
CA ASN A 343 11.08 -21.36 -0.07
C ASN A 343 10.48 -20.07 -0.65
N PHE A 344 9.51 -19.45 0.01
CA PHE A 344 8.73 -18.34 -0.53
C PHE A 344 8.73 -17.14 0.43
N PRO A 345 9.68 -16.20 0.28
CA PRO A 345 9.85 -15.06 1.18
C PRO A 345 8.60 -14.20 1.37
N SER A 346 7.76 -14.05 0.32
CA SER A 346 6.52 -13.26 0.45
C SER A 346 5.52 -13.89 1.43
N LEU A 347 5.61 -15.19 1.69
CA LEU A 347 4.82 -15.82 2.75
C LEU A 347 5.21 -15.34 4.14
N TRP A 348 6.47 -14.98 4.38
CA TRP A 348 6.92 -14.56 5.70
C TRP A 348 6.30 -13.20 6.06
N VAL A 349 6.24 -12.28 5.09
CA VAL A 349 5.57 -10.99 5.25
C VAL A 349 4.06 -11.17 5.40
N LEU A 350 3.44 -12.05 4.60
CA LEU A 350 2.01 -12.35 4.71
C LEU A 350 1.65 -12.88 6.10
N VAL A 351 2.36 -13.89 6.58
CA VAL A 351 2.08 -14.54 7.87
C VAL A 351 2.28 -13.58 9.04
N THR A 352 3.28 -12.70 8.97
CA THR A 352 3.61 -11.76 10.06
C THR A 352 2.75 -10.49 10.10
N ARG A 353 1.81 -10.31 9.16
CA ARG A 353 0.91 -9.15 9.12
C ARG A 353 -0.54 -9.60 9.29
N PRO A 354 -1.21 -9.26 10.39
CA PRO A 354 -2.60 -9.64 10.61
C PRO A 354 -3.48 -9.25 9.42
N MET A 355 -4.24 -10.21 8.89
CA MET A 355 -5.18 -9.94 7.80
C MET A 355 -6.40 -9.21 8.37
N GLU A 356 -6.57 -7.92 8.03
CA GLU A 356 -7.59 -7.05 8.64
C GLU A 356 -9.01 -7.65 8.60
N PHE A 357 -9.40 -8.27 7.48
CA PHE A 357 -10.72 -8.86 7.32
C PHE A 357 -10.93 -10.14 8.13
N ILE A 358 -9.86 -10.85 8.52
CA ILE A 358 -9.92 -11.99 9.44
C ILE A 358 -9.98 -11.47 10.88
N ALA A 359 -9.09 -10.52 11.21
CA ALA A 359 -8.98 -9.93 12.54
C ALA A 359 -10.27 -9.20 12.97
N SER A 360 -10.98 -8.57 12.03
CA SER A 360 -12.24 -7.85 12.30
C SER A 360 -13.40 -8.76 12.68
N HIS A 361 -13.41 -10.04 12.30
CA HIS A 361 -14.50 -10.96 12.64
C HIS A 361 -14.46 -11.38 14.12
N GLN A 362 -13.30 -11.31 14.77
CA GLN A 362 -13.15 -11.76 16.16
C GLN A 362 -13.54 -10.71 17.20
N SER A 363 -13.59 -9.42 16.85
CA SER A 363 -13.90 -8.36 17.81
C SER A 363 -15.39 -8.25 18.17
N ASP A 364 -16.30 -8.77 17.34
CA ASP A 364 -17.73 -8.45 17.45
C ASP A 364 -18.68 -9.64 17.65
N GLU A 365 -18.31 -10.90 17.35
CA GLU A 365 -19.26 -12.03 17.44
C GLU A 365 -18.63 -13.28 18.08
N GLY A 366 -19.36 -13.91 19.00
CA GLY A 366 -18.92 -15.12 19.70
C GLY A 366 -18.72 -16.31 18.75
N ASP A 367 -17.87 -17.26 19.16
CA ASP A 367 -17.43 -18.46 18.42
C ASP A 367 -18.51 -19.10 17.52
N LEU A 368 -18.58 -18.65 16.26
CA LEU A 368 -19.37 -19.29 15.21
C LEU A 368 -18.45 -20.21 14.40
N PRO A 369 -18.67 -21.54 14.40
CA PRO A 369 -17.81 -22.51 13.71
C PRO A 369 -17.63 -22.25 12.22
N ASP A 370 -18.65 -21.69 11.55
CA ASP A 370 -18.63 -21.44 10.09
C ASP A 370 -17.68 -20.29 9.69
N LEU A 371 -17.37 -19.36 10.60
CA LEU A 371 -16.42 -18.27 10.35
C LEU A 371 -14.98 -18.80 10.26
N THR A 372 -14.61 -19.74 11.14
CA THR A 372 -13.26 -20.33 11.18
C THR A 372 -12.85 -21.03 9.88
N ALA A 373 -13.80 -21.70 9.20
CA ALA A 373 -13.54 -22.35 7.93
C ALA A 373 -13.36 -21.34 6.79
N THR A 374 -14.11 -20.25 6.83
CA THR A 374 -14.04 -19.16 5.84
C THR A 374 -12.72 -18.41 5.97
N ASP A 375 -12.34 -18.01 7.18
CA ASP A 375 -11.08 -17.32 7.45
C ASP A 375 -9.87 -18.19 7.10
N ARG A 376 -9.90 -19.47 7.46
CA ARG A 376 -8.87 -20.44 7.06
C ARG A 376 -8.72 -20.52 5.53
N ASN A 377 -9.83 -20.60 4.81
CA ASN A 377 -9.79 -20.70 3.35
C ASN A 377 -9.25 -19.41 2.73
N ALA A 378 -9.68 -18.24 3.23
CA ALA A 378 -9.16 -16.95 2.77
C ALA A 378 -7.65 -16.83 3.01
N PHE A 379 -7.17 -17.20 4.20
CA PHE A 379 -5.74 -17.25 4.51
C PHE A 379 -4.97 -18.17 3.53
N LEU A 380 -5.47 -19.39 3.28
CA LEU A 380 -4.83 -20.32 2.34
C LEU A 380 -4.86 -19.83 0.89
N GLU A 381 -5.89 -19.09 0.48
CA GLU A 381 -5.94 -18.45 -0.85
C GLU A 381 -4.87 -17.36 -1.01
N GLU A 382 -4.58 -16.62 0.06
CA GLU A 382 -3.51 -15.61 0.11
C GLU A 382 -2.13 -16.25 0.11
N VAL A 383 -1.96 -17.35 0.85
CA VAL A 383 -0.75 -18.19 0.77
C VAL A 383 -0.51 -18.64 -0.67
N ALA A 384 -1.53 -19.21 -1.33
CA ALA A 384 -1.43 -19.63 -2.73
C ALA A 384 -1.19 -18.46 -3.70
N ARG A 385 -1.67 -17.26 -3.38
CA ARG A 385 -1.41 -16.06 -4.18
C ARG A 385 0.03 -15.58 -4.03
N SER A 386 0.56 -15.53 -2.81
CA SER A 386 1.95 -15.15 -2.54
C SER A 386 2.95 -16.10 -3.18
N ILE A 387 2.71 -17.42 -3.10
CA ILE A 387 3.53 -18.43 -3.78
C ILE A 387 3.56 -18.18 -5.30
N ARG A 388 2.39 -17.94 -5.92
CA ARG A 388 2.30 -17.63 -7.35
C ARG A 388 3.01 -16.32 -7.70
N ALA A 389 2.94 -15.31 -6.84
CA ALA A 389 3.59 -14.03 -7.05
C ALA A 389 5.13 -14.18 -7.03
N ASP A 390 5.67 -14.89 -6.05
CA ASP A 390 7.10 -15.20 -5.94
C ASP A 390 7.59 -16.01 -7.13
N PHE A 391 6.88 -17.07 -7.48
CA PHE A 391 7.20 -17.91 -8.63
C PHE A 391 7.05 -17.16 -9.97
N ALA A 392 6.16 -16.17 -10.03
CA ALA A 392 6.01 -15.34 -11.23
C ALA A 392 6.99 -14.15 -11.28
N ASN A 393 7.75 -13.88 -10.23
CA ASN A 393 8.65 -12.74 -10.19
C ASN A 393 9.93 -13.03 -11.01
N PRO A 394 10.19 -12.30 -12.11
CA PRO A 394 11.34 -12.56 -12.98
C PRO A 394 12.68 -12.45 -12.24
N PHE A 395 12.76 -11.62 -11.20
CA PHE A 395 13.98 -11.45 -10.41
C PHE A 395 14.19 -12.60 -9.42
N LEU A 396 13.12 -13.21 -8.91
CA LEU A 396 13.22 -14.27 -7.90
C LEU A 396 13.30 -15.68 -8.50
N ARG A 397 12.75 -15.90 -9.71
CA ARG A 397 12.71 -17.23 -10.36
C ARG A 397 14.07 -17.92 -10.45
N GLY A 398 15.11 -17.18 -10.85
CA GLY A 398 16.46 -17.74 -10.91
C GLY A 398 16.91 -18.24 -9.54
N PHE A 399 16.66 -17.46 -8.49
CA PHE A 399 16.97 -17.85 -7.11
C PHE A 399 16.18 -19.08 -6.65
N LEU A 400 14.87 -19.11 -6.91
CA LEU A 400 14.00 -20.24 -6.59
C LEU A 400 14.50 -21.53 -7.25
N PHE A 401 14.88 -21.46 -8.52
CA PHE A 401 15.32 -22.61 -9.30
C PHE A 401 16.75 -23.04 -8.92
N ASP A 402 17.72 -22.12 -8.98
CA ASP A 402 19.14 -22.41 -8.84
C ASP A 402 19.54 -22.73 -7.39
N HIS A 403 18.90 -22.11 -6.39
CA HIS A 403 19.33 -22.20 -4.99
C HIS A 403 18.32 -22.91 -4.08
N LEU A 404 17.02 -22.78 -4.34
CA LEU A 404 15.99 -23.41 -3.51
C LEU A 404 15.42 -24.70 -4.13
N GLY A 405 15.81 -25.04 -5.37
CA GLY A 405 15.34 -26.25 -6.06
C GLY A 405 13.84 -26.23 -6.39
N VAL A 406 13.20 -25.06 -6.40
CA VAL A 406 11.79 -24.90 -6.76
C VAL A 406 11.67 -24.77 -8.28
N VAL A 407 11.24 -25.84 -8.94
CA VAL A 407 11.23 -25.95 -10.40
C VAL A 407 9.85 -25.73 -11.04
N GLU A 408 8.79 -26.15 -10.36
CA GLU A 408 7.44 -26.18 -10.94
C GLU A 408 6.37 -25.92 -9.89
N ILE A 409 5.30 -25.23 -10.30
CA ILE A 409 4.04 -25.17 -9.56
C ILE A 409 2.96 -25.84 -10.40
N GLU A 410 2.27 -26.78 -9.77
CA GLU A 410 1.08 -27.42 -10.32
C GLU A 410 -0.17 -26.93 -9.59
N GLU A 411 -1.13 -26.41 -10.34
CA GLU A 411 -2.43 -25.96 -9.84
C GLU A 411 -3.56 -26.81 -10.44
N ARG A 412 -4.34 -27.44 -9.55
CA ARG A 412 -5.55 -28.20 -9.91
C ARG A 412 -6.79 -27.49 -9.36
N ARG A 413 -7.68 -27.04 -10.25
CA ARG A 413 -8.96 -26.42 -9.88
C ARG A 413 -10.13 -27.27 -10.35
N GLU A 414 -11.06 -27.55 -9.44
CA GLU A 414 -12.33 -28.20 -9.74
C GLU A 414 -13.49 -27.20 -9.55
N ILE A 415 -14.16 -26.82 -10.64
CA ILE A 415 -15.29 -25.88 -10.63
C ILE A 415 -16.57 -26.69 -10.84
N THR A 416 -17.38 -26.84 -9.79
CA THR A 416 -18.68 -27.51 -9.88
C THR A 416 -19.81 -26.49 -9.92
N VAL A 417 -20.51 -26.39 -11.05
CA VAL A 417 -21.65 -25.49 -11.22
C VAL A 417 -22.90 -26.19 -10.71
N LYS A 418 -23.59 -25.60 -9.73
CA LYS A 418 -24.82 -26.15 -9.14
C LYS A 418 -25.98 -25.22 -9.42
N SER A 419 -27.12 -25.79 -9.79
CA SER A 419 -28.43 -25.11 -9.76
C SER A 419 -29.06 -25.30 -8.38
N ASN A 420 -30.21 -24.66 -8.14
CA ASN A 420 -31.02 -24.90 -6.96
C ASN A 420 -31.63 -26.32 -6.89
N GLN A 421 -31.50 -27.14 -7.96
CA GLN A 421 -32.09 -28.48 -8.05
C GLN A 421 -31.04 -29.60 -8.13
N SER A 422 -29.88 -29.35 -8.74
CA SER A 422 -28.86 -30.38 -8.99
C SER A 422 -27.51 -29.77 -9.39
N SER A 423 -26.45 -30.59 -9.36
CA SER A 423 -25.19 -30.25 -10.02
C SER A 423 -25.38 -30.26 -11.54
N LEU A 424 -25.05 -29.16 -12.21
CA LEU A 424 -25.11 -29.01 -13.66
C LEU A 424 -23.88 -29.60 -14.35
N GLY A 425 -22.74 -29.65 -13.65
CA GLY A 425 -21.51 -30.23 -14.16
C GLY A 425 -20.28 -29.76 -13.40
N THR A 426 -19.15 -30.40 -13.69
CA THR A 426 -17.85 -30.11 -13.09
C THR A 426 -16.81 -29.91 -14.18
N ILE A 427 -16.08 -28.81 -14.10
CA ILE A 427 -14.95 -28.48 -14.98
C ILE A 427 -13.68 -28.67 -14.16
N ARG A 428 -12.74 -29.46 -14.68
CA ARG A 428 -11.40 -29.62 -14.10
C ARG A 428 -10.40 -28.87 -14.96
N LEU A 429 -9.60 -28.03 -14.32
CA LEU A 429 -8.53 -27.28 -14.92
C LEU A 429 -7.24 -27.68 -14.20
N GLU A 430 -6.27 -28.12 -14.98
CA GLU A 430 -4.91 -28.37 -14.50
C GLU A 430 -3.98 -27.40 -15.22
N THR A 431 -3.12 -26.74 -14.46
CA THR A 431 -2.13 -25.81 -14.99
C THR A 431 -0.79 -26.11 -14.33
N ARG A 432 0.21 -26.41 -15.14
CA ARG A 432 1.59 -26.63 -14.71
C ARG A 432 2.44 -25.51 -15.28
N ASP A 433 3.05 -24.72 -14.40
CA ASP A 433 3.98 -23.66 -14.78
C ASP A 433 5.35 -24.01 -14.21
N SER A 434 6.36 -24.15 -15.07
CA SER A 434 7.73 -24.52 -14.71
C SER A 434 8.69 -23.37 -15.00
N ILE A 435 9.78 -23.29 -14.24
CA ILE A 435 10.90 -22.40 -14.54
C ILE A 435 11.87 -23.14 -15.46
N GLY A 436 12.11 -22.56 -16.63
CA GLY A 436 13.11 -23.05 -17.59
C GLY A 436 14.28 -22.09 -17.71
N GLN A 437 15.44 -22.63 -18.08
CA GLN A 437 16.65 -21.86 -18.35
C GLN A 437 16.81 -21.64 -19.85
N LEU A 438 17.03 -20.39 -20.26
CA LEU A 438 17.40 -20.03 -21.62
C LEU A 438 18.86 -20.40 -21.89
N SER A 439 19.15 -20.81 -23.12
CA SER A 439 20.54 -20.94 -23.58
C SER A 439 21.21 -19.57 -23.69
N ASP A 440 22.54 -19.53 -23.58
CA ASP A 440 23.31 -18.28 -23.69
C ASP A 440 23.04 -17.51 -24.99
N GLU A 441 22.65 -18.19 -26.07
CA GLU A 441 22.30 -17.57 -27.35
C GLU A 441 20.95 -16.82 -27.34
N LEU A 442 20.08 -17.12 -26.37
CA LEU A 442 18.73 -16.55 -26.23
C LEU A 442 18.61 -15.61 -25.02
N ALA A 443 19.56 -15.66 -24.09
CA ALA A 443 19.66 -14.70 -23.00
C ALA A 443 20.11 -13.34 -23.57
N GLY A 444 19.24 -12.32 -23.52
CA GLY A 444 19.64 -10.96 -23.85
C GLY A 444 20.56 -10.35 -22.78
N ASP A 445 21.09 -9.14 -23.03
CA ASP A 445 22.00 -8.40 -22.13
C ASP A 445 21.42 -8.05 -20.73
N GLY A 446 20.21 -8.49 -20.40
CA GLY A 446 19.47 -8.12 -19.19
C GLY A 446 19.51 -9.13 -18.03
N ASP A 447 20.48 -10.05 -17.99
CA ASP A 447 20.69 -11.07 -16.94
C ASP A 447 19.52 -12.04 -16.61
N LEU A 448 18.34 -11.87 -17.22
CA LEU A 448 17.20 -12.76 -17.03
C LEU A 448 17.36 -14.05 -17.85
N ARG A 449 18.04 -15.05 -17.27
CA ARG A 449 18.24 -16.37 -17.88
C ARG A 449 17.09 -17.36 -17.61
N HIS A 450 16.24 -17.08 -16.63
CA HIS A 450 15.14 -17.97 -16.24
C HIS A 450 13.79 -17.43 -16.72
N ILE A 451 12.99 -18.29 -17.34
CA ILE A 451 11.67 -17.96 -17.89
C ILE A 451 10.59 -18.88 -17.34
N LEU A 452 9.34 -18.40 -17.34
CA LEU A 452 8.19 -19.24 -17.02
C LEU A 452 7.71 -19.97 -18.28
N ILE A 453 7.56 -21.28 -18.19
CA ILE A 453 7.09 -22.15 -19.27
C ILE A 453 5.80 -22.81 -18.81
N ARG A 454 4.73 -22.67 -19.58
CA ARG A 454 3.52 -23.46 -19.37
C ARG A 454 3.74 -24.87 -19.91
N VAL A 455 3.71 -25.83 -19.00
CA VAL A 455 3.98 -27.23 -19.28
C VAL A 455 2.68 -27.94 -19.66
N TYR A 456 2.75 -28.80 -20.68
CA TYR A 456 1.62 -29.65 -21.05
C TYR A 456 1.37 -30.72 -20.00
N GLU A 457 0.11 -31.10 -19.78
CA GLU A 457 -0.29 -32.15 -18.84
C GLU A 457 0.47 -33.48 -19.07
N SER A 458 0.78 -33.80 -20.34
CA SER A 458 1.50 -35.02 -20.73
C SER A 458 3.03 -34.94 -20.60
N ALA A 459 3.59 -33.80 -20.23
CA ALA A 459 5.02 -33.64 -20.05
C ALA A 459 5.50 -34.42 -18.81
N PRO A 460 6.74 -34.93 -18.80
CA PRO A 460 7.33 -35.62 -17.65
C PRO A 460 7.38 -34.70 -16.41
N GLN A 461 7.56 -35.31 -15.23
CA GLN A 461 7.72 -34.54 -14.00
C GLN A 461 9.13 -33.94 -13.92
N PRO A 462 9.35 -32.85 -13.18
CA PRO A 462 10.67 -32.21 -13.08
C PRO A 462 11.78 -33.16 -12.63
N TRP A 463 11.48 -34.09 -11.72
CA TRP A 463 12.45 -35.08 -11.21
C TRP A 463 12.73 -36.24 -12.18
N ASP A 464 11.98 -36.35 -13.27
CA ASP A 464 12.26 -37.34 -14.32
C ASP A 464 13.33 -36.86 -15.31
N GLN A 465 13.72 -35.58 -15.22
CA GLN A 465 14.73 -34.96 -16.08
C GLN A 465 15.93 -34.47 -15.26
N PRO A 466 17.16 -34.59 -15.79
CA PRO A 466 18.32 -33.99 -15.15
C PRO A 466 18.15 -32.46 -15.13
N GLN A 467 18.29 -31.87 -13.95
CA GLN A 467 18.27 -30.41 -13.80
C GLN A 467 19.67 -29.85 -14.14
N PRO A 468 19.75 -28.70 -14.84
CA PRO A 468 21.01 -28.04 -15.09
C PRO A 468 21.64 -27.55 -13.78
N GLU A 469 22.97 -27.39 -13.79
CA GLU A 469 23.67 -26.79 -12.65
C GLU A 469 23.31 -25.30 -12.51
N PRO A 470 23.34 -24.75 -11.28
CA PRO A 470 23.10 -23.33 -11.01
C PRO A 470 23.94 -22.44 -11.91
N VAL A 471 23.33 -21.37 -12.44
CA VAL A 471 24.01 -20.50 -13.42
C VAL A 471 24.90 -19.46 -12.75
N VAL A 472 24.55 -19.09 -11.52
CA VAL A 472 25.22 -18.03 -10.77
C VAL A 472 25.62 -18.56 -9.40
N GLU A 473 26.92 -18.54 -9.09
CA GLU A 473 27.40 -18.79 -7.73
C GLU A 473 27.17 -17.52 -6.88
N LEU A 474 26.45 -17.64 -5.76
CA LEU A 474 26.12 -16.51 -4.88
C LEU A 474 27.36 -15.78 -4.35
N ASP A 475 28.45 -16.50 -4.10
CA ASP A 475 29.72 -15.95 -3.60
C ASP A 475 30.34 -14.93 -4.58
N SER A 476 30.12 -15.11 -5.89
CA SER A 476 30.60 -14.19 -6.92
C SER A 476 29.85 -12.85 -6.93
N LEU A 477 28.58 -12.84 -6.50
CA LEU A 477 27.74 -11.65 -6.42
C LEU A 477 28.01 -10.81 -5.16
N ILE A 478 28.48 -11.45 -4.08
CA ILE A 478 28.84 -10.75 -2.83
C ILE A 478 30.10 -9.91 -3.05
N LEU A 479 31.10 -10.45 -3.75
CA LEU A 479 32.39 -9.78 -3.98
C LEU A 479 32.34 -8.64 -5.02
N ALA A 480 31.41 -8.70 -5.98
CA ALA A 480 31.24 -7.65 -6.99
C ALA A 480 30.57 -6.35 -6.44
N GLY A 481 29.98 -6.41 -5.23
CA GLY A 481 29.35 -5.26 -4.58
C GLY A 481 30.31 -4.33 -3.84
N ASP A 482 31.58 -4.73 -3.66
CA ASP A 482 32.60 -3.99 -2.89
C ASP A 482 33.46 -3.03 -3.74
N GLU A 483 33.34 -3.05 -5.07
CA GLU A 483 33.97 -2.03 -5.92
C GLU A 483 33.00 -0.86 -6.14
N PRO A 484 33.30 0.37 -5.65
CA PRO A 484 32.56 1.54 -6.06
C PRO A 484 32.78 1.71 -7.57
N GLY A 485 31.71 1.54 -8.35
CA GLY A 485 31.74 1.85 -9.77
C GLY A 485 32.05 3.34 -9.95
N ASP A 486 33.21 3.63 -10.55
CA ASP A 486 33.62 4.95 -11.02
C ASP A 486 32.69 5.52 -12.10
#